data_AF-A0A0K8QC19-F1
#
_entry.id   AF-A0A0K8QC19-F1
#
_cell.length_a   1.000
_cell.length_b   1.000
_cell.length_c   1.000
_cell.angle_alpha   90.00
_cell.angle_beta   90.00
_cell.angle_gamma   90.00
#
_symmetry.space_group_name_H-M   'P 1'
#
loop_
_entity.id
_entity.type
_entity.pdbx_description
1 polymer ?
#
loop_
_entity_poly.entity_id
_entity_poly.type
_entity_poly.pdbx_seq_one_letter_code
_entity_poly.pdbx_strand_id
1 'polypeptide(L)'
;MSHMAPTTVLAPLLKEWLPRQRWFPVKAGLFELDFVGSFGLPAPTSGTALEVQLISVAYATADGGRQTDIVQVPLSFRSAPSAALATASVGQIGGTSEQDPPLWVYDAPHDPEFVTAWLDLIRGQATADPGVGECTASGHTVPGGLRLPTASGSVRVSSGEQSNTSVIVDDGVSAAIVKIFRVLSVGKNPEVEVGAALTSAGTKEVPSTLGWITGTWEVWTPQGRHGTASADFAVAHEFLAGGQDAWRLAVDAAASGKDFAAEARQLGQATATVHLRLAETLGTATERVPGQDIA
;
A
#
# COMPACT_ATOMS: atom_id res chain seq x y z
N MET A 1 11.98 23.40 7.80
CA MET A 1 10.59 22.89 7.79
C MET A 1 10.44 22.11 9.08
N SER A 2 9.56 22.53 9.99
CA SER A 2 9.41 21.87 11.29
C SER A 2 8.93 20.43 11.07
N HIS A 3 9.68 19.45 11.58
CA HIS A 3 9.17 18.10 11.79
C HIS A 3 7.89 18.22 12.63
N MET A 4 6.74 17.92 12.03
CA MET A 4 5.44 18.08 12.69
C MET A 4 5.17 16.91 13.65
N ALA A 5 4.56 17.26 14.78
CA ALA A 5 4.03 16.43 15.86
C ALA A 5 4.75 15.08 16.13
N PRO A 6 5.67 15.02 17.13
CA PRO A 6 6.19 13.72 17.59
C PRO A 6 5.03 12.79 17.94
N THR A 7 5.22 11.50 17.69
CA THR A 7 4.21 10.43 17.82
C THR A 7 3.38 10.52 19.10
N THR A 8 3.91 11.07 20.19
CA THR A 8 3.19 11.36 21.43
C THR A 8 1.88 12.13 21.22
N VAL A 9 1.82 13.10 20.29
CA VAL A 9 0.62 13.89 20.01
C VAL A 9 -0.39 13.09 19.17
N LEU A 10 0.08 12.25 18.26
CA LEU A 10 -0.77 11.45 17.38
C LEU A 10 -1.22 10.13 18.02
N ALA A 11 -0.49 9.61 19.00
CA ALA A 11 -0.76 8.32 19.61
C ALA A 11 -2.18 8.17 20.15
N PRO A 12 -2.78 9.14 20.88
CA PRO A 12 -4.18 9.03 21.32
C PRO A 12 -5.14 8.93 20.13
N LEU A 13 -4.92 9.75 19.10
CA LEU A 13 -5.75 9.79 17.90
C LEU A 13 -5.68 8.46 17.13
N LEU A 14 -4.48 7.93 16.95
CA LEU A 14 -4.24 6.67 16.24
C LEU A 14 -4.77 5.46 17.02
N LYS A 15 -4.67 5.46 18.35
CA LYS A 15 -5.28 4.40 19.20
C LYS A 15 -6.79 4.34 19.03
N GLU A 16 -7.45 5.46 18.77
CA GLU A 16 -8.89 5.50 18.53
C GLU A 16 -9.26 5.18 17.07
N TRP A 17 -8.46 5.65 16.11
CA TRP A 17 -8.77 5.53 14.69
C TRP A 17 -8.38 4.18 14.09
N LEU A 18 -7.22 3.62 14.43
CA LEU A 18 -6.69 2.37 13.86
C LEU A 18 -7.65 1.17 14.03
N PRO A 19 -8.27 0.92 15.21
CA PRO A 19 -9.17 -0.23 15.38
C PRO A 19 -10.43 -0.18 14.51
N ARG A 20 -10.79 1.00 14.00
CA ARG A 20 -11.94 1.16 13.09
C ARG A 20 -11.60 0.79 11.65
N GLN A 21 -10.32 0.58 11.34
CA GLN A 21 -9.86 0.26 10.00
C GLN A 21 -9.92 -1.24 9.76
N ARG A 22 -10.53 -1.64 8.64
CA ARG A 22 -10.63 -3.06 8.27
C ARG A 22 -9.26 -3.73 8.13
N TRP A 23 -8.27 -2.98 7.68
CA TRP A 23 -6.91 -3.46 7.45
C TRP A 23 -6.05 -3.55 8.69
N PHE A 24 -6.51 -3.02 9.83
CA PHE A 24 -5.76 -3.09 11.07
C PHE A 24 -5.64 -4.54 11.56
N PRO A 25 -4.44 -5.02 11.94
CA PRO A 25 -4.21 -6.44 12.23
C PRO A 25 -4.91 -6.90 13.53
N VAL A 26 -5.11 -6.01 14.50
CA VAL A 26 -5.73 -6.36 15.79
C VAL A 26 -7.25 -6.35 15.66
N LYS A 27 -7.88 -7.53 15.72
CA LYS A 27 -9.34 -7.67 15.61
C LYS A 27 -10.06 -7.58 16.95
N ALA A 28 -9.39 -7.91 18.05
CA ALA A 28 -9.89 -7.82 19.41
C ALA A 28 -8.72 -7.74 20.40
N GLY A 29 -8.97 -7.17 21.58
CA GLY A 29 -7.98 -7.07 22.66
C GLY A 29 -7.20 -5.75 22.67
N LEU A 30 -6.28 -5.66 23.62
CA LEU A 30 -5.39 -4.50 23.79
C LEU A 30 -4.19 -4.60 22.86
N PHE A 31 -3.66 -3.45 22.46
CA PHE A 31 -2.44 -3.34 21.68
C PHE A 31 -1.60 -2.14 22.16
N GLU A 32 -0.31 -2.23 21.90
CA GLU A 32 0.68 -1.19 22.15
C GLU A 32 1.12 -0.59 20.81
N LEU A 33 1.33 0.72 20.78
CA LEU A 33 1.83 1.44 19.61
C LEU A 33 3.18 2.04 19.96
N ASP A 34 4.19 1.72 19.16
CA ASP A 34 5.52 2.34 19.24
C ASP A 34 5.88 2.95 17.89
N PHE A 35 6.43 4.16 17.92
CA PHE A 35 6.93 4.81 16.72
C PHE A 35 8.20 4.13 16.23
N VAL A 36 8.25 3.85 14.94
CA VAL A 36 9.44 3.25 14.30
C VAL A 36 10.20 4.31 13.51
N GLY A 37 9.48 5.10 12.72
CA GLY A 37 10.07 6.16 11.93
C GLY A 37 9.04 6.82 11.02
N SER A 38 9.44 7.88 10.33
CA SER A 38 8.63 8.57 9.35
C SER A 38 9.43 9.15 8.21
N PHE A 39 8.74 9.48 7.13
CA PHE A 39 9.28 10.27 6.02
C PHE A 39 8.21 11.21 5.50
N GLY A 40 8.67 12.36 5.00
CA GLY A 40 7.83 13.40 4.41
C GLY A 40 7.73 13.25 2.89
N LEU A 41 6.63 13.74 2.34
CA LEU A 41 6.48 13.90 0.89
C LEU A 41 6.27 15.38 0.56
N PRO A 42 6.79 15.86 -0.60
CA PRO A 42 6.49 17.20 -1.08
C PRO A 42 4.99 17.39 -1.25
N ALA A 43 4.41 18.35 -0.53
CA ALA A 43 3.00 18.72 -0.71
C ALA A 43 2.84 19.63 -1.95
N PRO A 44 1.89 19.35 -2.86
CA PRO A 44 1.65 20.20 -4.03
C PRO A 44 1.12 21.60 -3.69
N THR A 45 0.37 21.72 -2.59
CA THR A 45 -0.30 22.97 -2.18
C THR A 45 0.22 23.47 -0.83
N SER A 46 0.30 24.79 -0.66
CA SER A 46 0.62 25.39 0.63
C SER A 46 -0.47 25.10 1.67
N GLY A 47 -0.05 24.90 2.93
CA GLY A 47 -0.98 24.57 4.02
C GLY A 47 -1.35 23.09 4.13
N THR A 48 -0.82 22.24 3.24
CA THR A 48 -0.83 20.79 3.37
C THR A 48 0.55 20.29 3.76
N ALA A 49 0.63 19.34 4.69
CA ALA A 49 1.83 18.53 4.92
C ALA A 49 1.48 17.05 4.76
N LEU A 50 2.37 16.29 4.14
CA LEU A 50 2.21 14.87 3.86
C LEU A 50 3.31 14.10 4.55
N GLU A 51 2.93 13.15 5.41
CA GLU A 51 3.88 12.34 6.15
C GLU A 51 3.40 10.88 6.19
N VAL A 52 4.34 9.95 6.12
CA VAL A 52 4.05 8.53 6.35
C VAL A 52 4.75 8.09 7.63
N GLN A 53 3.98 7.53 8.56
CA GLN A 53 4.51 6.96 9.79
C GLN A 53 4.57 5.44 9.70
N LEU A 54 5.67 4.86 10.18
CA LEU A 54 5.77 3.46 10.50
C LEU A 54 5.57 3.29 12.00
N ILE A 55 4.62 2.43 12.35
CA ILE A 55 4.21 2.19 13.73
C ILE A 55 4.28 0.69 13.99
N SER A 56 5.01 0.31 15.03
CA SER A 56 5.01 -1.04 15.57
C SER A 56 3.74 -1.24 16.39
N VAL A 57 2.98 -2.29 16.08
CA VAL A 57 1.75 -2.66 16.77
C VAL A 57 1.94 -4.00 17.44
N ALA A 58 2.11 -4.00 18.76
CA ALA A 58 2.30 -5.23 19.54
C ALA A 58 1.00 -5.63 20.25
N TYR A 59 0.60 -6.89 20.14
CA TYR A 59 -0.65 -7.40 20.72
C TYR A 59 -0.56 -8.90 21.05
N ALA A 60 -1.46 -9.35 21.92
CA ALA A 60 -1.58 -10.76 22.27
C ALA A 60 -2.37 -11.52 21.20
N THR A 61 -1.89 -12.70 20.82
CA THR A 61 -2.59 -13.61 19.89
C THR A 61 -3.52 -14.55 20.65
N ALA A 62 -4.50 -15.14 19.95
CA ALA A 62 -5.53 -15.98 20.58
C ALA A 62 -4.99 -17.25 21.24
N ASP A 63 -3.81 -17.72 20.82
CA ASP A 63 -3.08 -18.84 21.39
C ASP A 63 -2.19 -18.47 22.59
N GLY A 64 -2.25 -17.21 23.06
CA GLY A 64 -1.47 -16.71 24.19
C GLY A 64 -0.05 -16.25 23.81
N GLY A 65 0.29 -16.24 22.52
CA GLY A 65 1.51 -15.64 22.01
C GLY A 65 1.48 -14.10 21.98
N ARG A 66 2.59 -13.51 21.51
CA ARG A 66 2.70 -12.07 21.22
C ARG A 66 3.11 -11.89 19.77
N GLN A 67 2.38 -11.03 19.06
CA GLN A 67 2.69 -10.65 17.70
C GLN A 67 3.01 -9.15 17.65
N THR A 68 3.94 -8.80 16.78
CA THR A 68 4.27 -7.41 16.45
C THR A 68 4.24 -7.24 14.94
N ASP A 69 3.36 -6.36 14.47
CA ASP A 69 3.26 -6.00 13.06
C ASP A 69 3.75 -4.56 12.85
N ILE A 70 4.40 -4.28 11.71
CA ILE A 70 4.75 -2.92 11.30
C ILE A 70 3.63 -2.38 10.42
N VAL A 71 3.05 -1.26 10.83
CA VAL A 71 1.92 -0.61 10.15
C VAL A 71 2.38 0.71 9.53
N GLN A 72 2.17 0.85 8.22
CA GLN A 72 2.32 2.09 7.47
C GLN A 72 1.04 2.92 7.58
N VAL A 73 1.17 4.14 8.11
CA VAL A 73 0.08 5.11 8.30
C VAL A 73 0.41 6.41 7.56
N PRO A 74 -0.01 6.55 6.29
CA PRO A 74 0.08 7.81 5.57
C PRO A 74 -0.95 8.82 6.08
N LEU A 75 -0.50 10.01 6.44
CA LEU A 75 -1.31 11.09 7.00
C LEU A 75 -1.16 12.37 6.16
N SER A 76 -2.28 13.05 5.91
CA SER A 76 -2.26 14.44 5.45
C SER A 76 -2.72 15.37 6.56
N PHE A 77 -1.96 16.44 6.75
CA PHE A 77 -2.23 17.49 7.73
C PHE A 77 -2.61 18.76 6.98
N ARG A 78 -3.77 19.32 7.30
CA ARG A 78 -4.27 20.55 6.66
C ARG A 78 -4.49 21.63 7.70
N SER A 79 -4.25 22.88 7.32
CA SER A 79 -4.52 24.08 8.15
C SER A 79 -5.99 24.51 8.17
N ALA A 80 -6.86 23.81 7.44
CA ALA A 80 -8.30 24.02 7.41
C ALA A 80 -9.03 22.68 7.17
N PRO A 81 -10.29 22.54 7.60
CA PRO A 81 -11.06 21.33 7.35
C PRO A 81 -11.38 21.17 5.85
N SER A 82 -11.40 19.93 5.36
CA SER A 82 -11.73 19.59 3.98
C SER A 82 -13.01 18.75 3.95
N ALA A 83 -14.08 19.31 3.37
CA ALA A 83 -15.35 18.58 3.20
C ALA A 83 -15.18 17.34 2.31
N ALA A 84 -14.28 17.39 1.32
CA ALA A 84 -13.99 16.27 0.43
C ALA A 84 -13.32 15.09 1.15
N LEU A 85 -12.66 15.34 2.29
CA LEU A 85 -11.96 14.32 3.08
C LEU A 85 -12.70 13.97 4.37
N ALA A 86 -13.96 14.42 4.54
CA ALA A 86 -14.70 14.22 5.79
C ALA A 86 -14.81 12.74 6.21
N THR A 87 -14.98 11.83 5.25
CA THR A 87 -15.06 10.38 5.51
C THR A 87 -13.71 9.74 5.80
N ALA A 88 -12.61 10.44 5.52
CA ALA A 88 -11.24 10.01 5.76
C ALA A 88 -10.62 10.73 6.98
N SER A 89 -11.44 11.40 7.80
CA SER A 89 -10.95 12.10 8.98
C SER A 89 -10.39 11.12 10.02
N VAL A 90 -9.14 11.36 10.40
CA VAL A 90 -8.48 10.71 11.54
C VAL A 90 -8.79 11.52 12.80
N GLY A 91 -8.75 12.85 12.69
CA GLY A 91 -9.29 13.81 13.66
C GLY A 91 -8.52 15.12 13.64
N GLN A 92 -8.25 15.70 14.82
CA GLN A 92 -7.63 17.02 14.96
C GLN A 92 -6.55 16.98 16.05
N ILE A 93 -5.46 17.71 15.81
CA ILE A 93 -4.39 17.94 16.79
C ILE A 93 -4.14 19.45 16.94
N GLY A 94 -3.46 19.84 18.02
CA GLY A 94 -3.22 21.24 18.35
C GLY A 94 -4.51 21.98 18.71
N GLY A 95 -4.57 23.27 18.41
CA GLY A 95 -5.74 24.11 18.67
C GLY A 95 -5.89 24.53 20.13
N THR A 96 -4.81 24.45 20.91
CA THR A 96 -4.82 24.77 22.34
C THR A 96 -4.60 26.26 22.63
N SER A 97 -4.06 27.02 21.67
CA SER A 97 -3.84 28.46 21.75
C SER A 97 -3.71 29.09 20.36
N GLU A 98 -3.61 30.43 20.27
CA GLU A 98 -3.30 31.11 19.00
C GLU A 98 -1.92 30.75 18.44
N GLN A 99 -0.98 30.35 19.30
CA GLN A 99 0.37 29.92 18.90
C GLN A 99 0.45 28.45 18.48
N ASP A 100 -0.63 27.68 18.72
CA ASP A 100 -0.79 26.27 18.36
C ASP A 100 -2.12 26.11 17.60
N PRO A 101 -2.21 26.61 16.36
CA PRO A 101 -3.44 26.53 15.59
C PRO A 101 -3.80 25.07 15.31
N PRO A 102 -5.09 24.74 15.20
CA PRO A 102 -5.52 23.38 14.93
C PRO A 102 -5.03 22.87 13.58
N LEU A 103 -4.71 21.58 13.54
CA LEU A 103 -4.42 20.85 12.31
C LEU A 103 -5.41 19.71 12.16
N TRP A 104 -5.98 19.60 10.96
CA TRP A 104 -6.91 18.53 10.62
C TRP A 104 -6.13 17.39 9.97
N VAL A 105 -6.29 16.19 10.53
CA VAL A 105 -5.54 14.99 10.14
C VAL A 105 -6.46 14.05 9.38
N TYR A 106 -6.03 13.60 8.21
CA TYR A 106 -6.76 12.69 7.35
C TYR A 106 -5.92 11.48 6.95
N ASP A 107 -6.61 10.40 6.61
CA ASP A 107 -6.00 9.21 6.03
C ASP A 107 -5.58 9.51 4.59
N ALA A 108 -4.28 9.69 4.38
CA ALA A 108 -3.75 10.31 3.17
C ALA A 108 -4.06 9.55 1.86
N PRO A 109 -4.26 8.23 1.81
CA PRO A 109 -4.65 7.55 0.56
C PRO A 109 -5.99 8.02 -0.02
N HIS A 110 -6.81 8.72 0.78
CA HIS A 110 -8.03 9.38 0.33
C HIS A 110 -7.81 10.82 -0.15
N ASP A 111 -6.61 11.38 0.05
CA ASP A 111 -6.24 12.74 -0.34
C ASP A 111 -5.54 12.76 -1.71
N PRO A 112 -6.11 13.39 -2.75
CA PRO A 112 -5.49 13.48 -4.07
C PRO A 112 -4.08 14.11 -4.07
N GLU A 113 -3.78 15.00 -3.12
CA GLU A 113 -2.44 15.60 -2.98
C GLU A 113 -1.40 14.55 -2.57
N PHE A 114 -1.76 13.64 -1.66
CA PHE A 114 -0.91 12.51 -1.29
C PHE A 114 -0.72 11.55 -2.45
N VAL A 115 -1.83 11.19 -3.13
CA VAL A 115 -1.77 10.27 -4.29
C VAL A 115 -0.88 10.84 -5.40
N THR A 116 -0.91 12.16 -5.62
CA THR A 116 0.00 12.85 -6.54
C THR A 116 1.46 12.65 -6.12
N ALA A 117 1.80 13.02 -4.88
CA ALA A 117 3.17 12.93 -4.38
C ALA A 117 3.69 11.47 -4.35
N TRP A 118 2.81 10.51 -4.07
CA TRP A 118 3.12 9.08 -4.08
C TRP A 118 3.46 8.57 -5.48
N LEU A 119 2.67 8.96 -6.49
CA LEU A 119 2.93 8.64 -7.89
C LEU A 119 4.18 9.33 -8.42
N ASP A 120 4.45 10.57 -8.00
CA ASP A 120 5.64 11.32 -8.40
C ASP A 120 6.93 10.75 -7.79
N LEU A 121 6.86 10.21 -6.56
CA LEU A 121 7.97 9.47 -5.97
C LEU A 121 8.36 8.26 -6.84
N ILE A 122 7.37 7.46 -7.27
CA ILE A 122 7.56 6.33 -8.18
C ILE A 122 8.12 6.82 -9.52
N ARG A 123 7.44 7.79 -10.15
CA ARG A 123 7.78 8.32 -11.48
C ARG A 123 9.18 8.89 -11.53
N GLY A 124 9.58 9.64 -10.51
CA GLY A 124 10.89 10.26 -10.42
C GLY A 124 12.00 9.31 -10.01
N GLN A 125 11.67 8.06 -9.63
CA GLN A 125 12.58 7.13 -8.97
C GLN A 125 13.34 7.81 -7.82
N ALA A 126 12.64 8.70 -7.12
CA ALA A 126 13.23 9.59 -6.13
C ALA A 126 13.25 8.92 -4.76
N THR A 127 13.96 9.53 -3.81
CA THR A 127 13.90 9.17 -2.39
C THR A 127 13.14 10.28 -1.66
N ALA A 128 12.24 9.88 -0.76
CA ALA A 128 11.43 10.80 0.04
C ALA A 128 12.30 11.59 1.03
N ASP A 129 11.75 12.71 1.52
CA ASP A 129 12.44 13.53 2.50
C ASP A 129 12.49 12.80 3.85
N PRO A 130 13.66 12.70 4.50
CA PRO A 130 13.76 11.98 5.76
C PRO A 130 12.94 12.67 6.86
N GLY A 131 12.18 11.88 7.60
CA GLY A 131 11.40 12.32 8.76
C GLY A 131 12.15 12.05 10.07
N VAL A 132 11.41 11.64 11.10
CA VAL A 132 11.98 11.28 12.41
C VAL A 132 12.19 9.77 12.46
N GLY A 133 13.30 9.31 13.05
CA GLY A 133 13.72 7.91 12.95
C GLY A 133 14.35 7.64 11.58
N GLU A 134 15.39 6.80 11.52
CA GLU A 134 16.07 6.48 10.25
C GLU A 134 15.15 5.62 9.36
N CYS A 135 14.15 6.23 8.74
CA CYS A 135 13.24 5.63 7.78
C CYS A 135 13.39 6.30 6.41
N THR A 136 13.42 5.49 5.36
CA THR A 136 13.53 5.95 3.98
C THR A 136 12.48 5.29 3.12
N ALA A 137 12.11 5.97 2.03
CA ALA A 137 11.25 5.42 0.98
C ALA A 137 11.78 5.87 -0.38
N SER A 138 11.86 4.94 -1.33
CA SER A 138 12.36 5.19 -2.67
C SER A 138 11.43 4.59 -3.72
N GLY A 139 11.16 5.37 -4.77
CA GLY A 139 10.36 4.94 -5.90
C GLY A 139 11.15 4.16 -6.93
N HIS A 140 10.47 3.23 -7.60
CA HIS A 140 11.04 2.42 -8.67
C HIS A 140 10.03 2.28 -9.80
N THR A 141 10.50 2.30 -11.05
CA THR A 141 9.69 2.03 -12.24
C THR A 141 10.12 0.70 -12.85
N VAL A 142 9.17 -0.01 -13.46
CA VAL A 142 9.51 -1.11 -14.36
C VAL A 142 9.77 -0.51 -15.75
N PRO A 143 10.89 -0.83 -16.42
CA PRO A 143 11.10 -0.42 -17.79
C PRO A 143 9.95 -0.89 -18.68
N GLY A 144 9.26 0.04 -19.34
CA GLY A 144 8.07 -0.26 -20.14
C GLY A 144 7.50 0.98 -20.83
N GLY A 145 6.59 0.76 -21.78
CA GLY A 145 5.95 1.84 -22.54
C GLY A 145 4.71 2.46 -21.86
N LEU A 146 4.24 1.88 -20.76
CA LEU A 146 3.05 2.36 -20.06
C LEU A 146 3.40 3.47 -19.08
N ARG A 147 2.60 4.53 -19.11
CA ARG A 147 2.77 5.72 -18.29
C ARG A 147 1.96 5.63 -16.99
N LEU A 148 2.60 5.86 -15.84
CA LEU A 148 1.88 6.15 -14.60
C LEU A 148 0.97 7.38 -14.78
N PRO A 149 -0.31 7.32 -14.40
CA PRO A 149 -1.22 8.46 -14.50
C PRO A 149 -0.81 9.58 -13.56
N THR A 150 -1.32 10.79 -13.78
CA THR A 150 -1.29 11.89 -12.80
C THR A 150 -2.61 11.92 -12.03
N ALA A 151 -2.62 12.34 -10.77
CA ALA A 151 -3.85 12.43 -9.99
C ALA A 151 -4.73 13.66 -10.35
N SER A 152 -4.67 14.10 -11.61
CA SER A 152 -5.39 15.25 -12.17
C SER A 152 -6.80 14.91 -12.67
N GLY A 153 -7.11 13.62 -12.85
CA GLY A 153 -8.42 13.14 -13.27
C GLY A 153 -9.22 12.53 -12.11
N SER A 154 -9.72 11.31 -12.29
CA SER A 154 -10.44 10.61 -11.23
C SER A 154 -9.49 9.91 -10.27
N VAL A 155 -9.72 10.08 -8.97
CA VAL A 155 -9.02 9.37 -7.89
C VAL A 155 -10.09 8.72 -7.03
N ARG A 156 -10.11 7.38 -6.99
CA ARG A 156 -11.13 6.62 -6.28
C ARG A 156 -10.50 5.53 -5.45
N VAL A 157 -10.73 5.58 -4.14
CA VAL A 157 -10.35 4.50 -3.24
C VAL A 157 -11.28 3.31 -3.47
N SER A 158 -10.69 2.16 -3.79
CA SER A 158 -11.39 0.90 -3.93
C SER A 158 -11.57 0.25 -2.56
N SER A 159 -12.82 -0.05 -2.20
CA SER A 159 -13.15 -0.79 -0.98
C SER A 159 -13.18 -2.29 -1.28
N GLY A 160 -12.34 -3.10 -0.64
CA GLY A 160 -12.42 -4.56 -0.79
C GLY A 160 -11.28 -5.38 -0.19
N GLU A 161 -10.07 -4.83 -0.15
CA GLU A 161 -8.88 -5.57 0.28
C GLU A 161 -8.63 -5.45 1.80
N GLN A 162 -8.01 -6.49 2.40
CA GLN A 162 -7.88 -6.64 3.85
C GLN A 162 -6.54 -6.15 4.43
N SER A 163 -5.50 -5.91 3.63
CA SER A 163 -4.15 -5.57 4.14
C SER A 163 -3.57 -4.28 3.55
N ASN A 164 -4.29 -3.65 2.62
CA ASN A 164 -3.83 -2.49 1.87
C ASN A 164 -5.00 -1.51 1.63
N THR A 165 -4.66 -0.34 1.13
CA THR A 165 -5.62 0.62 0.58
C THR A 165 -5.33 0.79 -0.90
N SER A 166 -6.29 0.44 -1.74
CA SER A 166 -6.16 0.49 -3.20
C SER A 166 -6.78 1.76 -3.75
N VAL A 167 -6.06 2.52 -4.56
CA VAL A 167 -6.52 3.77 -5.17
C VAL A 167 -6.46 3.63 -6.69
N ILE A 168 -7.59 3.77 -7.36
CA ILE A 168 -7.67 3.84 -8.81
C ILE A 168 -7.46 5.29 -9.21
N VAL A 169 -6.48 5.53 -10.08
CA VAL A 169 -6.12 6.84 -10.62
C VAL A 169 -6.25 6.76 -12.13
N ASP A 170 -7.02 7.68 -12.70
CA ASP A 170 -7.27 7.76 -14.14
C ASP A 170 -7.24 9.23 -14.56
N ASP A 171 -6.28 9.61 -15.40
CA ASP A 171 -6.14 10.98 -15.91
C ASP A 171 -6.73 11.18 -17.31
N GLY A 172 -7.45 10.18 -17.83
CA GLY A 172 -8.02 10.16 -19.18
C GLY A 172 -7.01 9.76 -20.27
N VAL A 173 -5.71 9.64 -19.95
CA VAL A 173 -4.65 9.21 -20.86
C VAL A 173 -4.10 7.85 -20.44
N SER A 174 -3.92 7.64 -19.14
CA SER A 174 -3.61 6.33 -18.56
C SER A 174 -4.35 6.11 -17.25
N ALA A 175 -4.46 4.84 -16.85
CA ALA A 175 -5.10 4.46 -15.61
C ALA A 175 -4.26 3.43 -14.86
N ALA A 176 -4.21 3.57 -13.54
CA ALA A 176 -3.49 2.67 -12.64
C ALA A 176 -4.30 2.37 -11.39
N ILE A 177 -4.08 1.20 -10.82
CA ILE A 177 -4.47 0.87 -9.46
C ILE A 177 -3.22 0.85 -8.59
N VAL A 178 -3.18 1.71 -7.59
CA VAL A 178 -2.08 1.86 -6.64
C VAL A 178 -2.48 1.20 -5.33
N LYS A 179 -1.80 0.12 -4.96
CA LYS A 179 -1.98 -0.56 -3.68
C LYS A 179 -0.97 -0.02 -2.68
N ILE A 180 -1.45 0.56 -1.60
CA ILE A 180 -0.63 1.07 -0.49
C ILE A 180 -0.72 0.04 0.63
N PHE A 181 0.37 -0.68 0.90
CA PHE A 181 0.40 -1.74 1.90
C PHE A 181 0.32 -1.15 3.30
N ARG A 182 -0.70 -1.53 4.07
CA ARG A 182 -0.90 -0.97 5.43
C ARG A 182 -0.17 -1.77 6.48
N VAL A 183 -0.22 -3.09 6.38
CA VAL A 183 0.57 -3.99 7.22
C VAL A 183 1.76 -4.48 6.40
N LEU A 184 2.96 -4.12 6.82
CA LEU A 184 4.19 -4.37 6.08
C LEU A 184 4.77 -5.74 6.44
N SER A 185 5.07 -6.53 5.41
CA SER A 185 5.85 -7.76 5.54
C SER A 185 7.31 -7.47 5.18
N VAL A 186 8.24 -7.86 6.04
CA VAL A 186 9.68 -7.66 5.80
C VAL A 186 10.12 -8.48 4.59
N GLY A 187 10.95 -7.87 3.75
CA GLY A 187 11.44 -8.44 2.50
C GLY A 187 10.67 -7.95 1.28
N LYS A 188 10.93 -8.59 0.15
CA LYS A 188 10.24 -8.28 -1.11
C LYS A 188 8.82 -8.82 -1.06
N ASN A 189 7.88 -8.02 -1.54
CA ASN A 189 6.50 -8.45 -1.73
C ASN A 189 6.40 -9.32 -3.00
N PRO A 190 5.81 -10.53 -2.94
CA PRO A 190 5.64 -11.38 -4.12
C PRO A 190 4.86 -10.70 -5.25
N GLU A 191 3.90 -9.82 -4.95
CA GLU A 191 3.15 -9.06 -5.95
C GLU A 191 4.08 -8.11 -6.74
N VAL A 192 5.05 -7.48 -6.07
CA VAL A 192 6.07 -6.63 -6.70
C VAL A 192 7.04 -7.48 -7.51
N GLU A 193 7.61 -8.52 -6.89
CA GLU A 193 8.65 -9.35 -7.52
C GLU A 193 8.13 -10.07 -8.77
N VAL A 194 7.01 -10.77 -8.64
CA VAL A 194 6.40 -11.52 -9.75
C VAL A 194 5.87 -10.56 -10.81
N GLY A 195 5.19 -9.48 -10.38
CA GLY A 195 4.62 -8.50 -11.30
C GLY A 195 5.68 -7.79 -12.14
N ALA A 196 6.78 -7.35 -11.52
CA ALA A 196 7.88 -6.69 -12.22
C ALA A 196 8.58 -7.63 -13.21
N ALA A 197 8.80 -8.90 -12.83
CA ALA A 197 9.42 -9.90 -13.71
C ALA A 197 8.56 -10.19 -14.95
N LEU A 198 7.25 -10.45 -14.76
CA LEU A 198 6.32 -10.72 -15.86
C LEU A 198 6.15 -9.52 -16.80
N THR A 199 6.13 -8.31 -16.23
CA THR A 199 6.04 -7.06 -17.02
C THR A 199 7.30 -6.83 -17.84
N SER A 200 8.47 -7.04 -17.24
CA SER A 200 9.77 -6.93 -17.94
C SER A 200 9.91 -7.97 -19.06
N ALA A 201 9.25 -9.12 -18.93
CA ALA A 201 9.17 -10.15 -19.97
C ALA A 201 8.10 -9.88 -21.05
N GLY A 202 7.35 -8.76 -20.96
CA GLY A 202 6.33 -8.39 -21.93
C GLY A 202 5.07 -9.26 -21.92
N THR A 203 4.76 -9.87 -20.77
CA THR A 203 3.54 -10.67 -20.58
C THR A 203 2.30 -9.78 -20.71
N LYS A 204 1.25 -10.26 -21.40
CA LYS A 204 0.00 -9.50 -21.61
C LYS A 204 -1.21 -10.11 -20.90
N GLU A 205 -1.04 -11.31 -20.37
CA GLU A 205 -2.06 -12.10 -19.66
C GLU A 205 -2.32 -11.58 -18.24
N VAL A 206 -1.46 -10.72 -17.72
CA VAL A 206 -1.60 -10.05 -16.43
C VAL A 206 -1.46 -8.53 -16.60
N PRO A 207 -2.12 -7.71 -15.77
CA PRO A 207 -1.91 -6.28 -15.77
C PRO A 207 -0.44 -5.92 -15.53
N SER A 208 0.07 -4.95 -16.30
CA SER A 208 1.46 -4.53 -16.19
C SER A 208 1.75 -3.88 -14.83
N THR A 209 2.89 -4.17 -14.24
CA THR A 209 3.41 -3.44 -13.07
C THR A 209 4.11 -2.18 -13.54
N LEU A 210 3.64 -1.02 -13.11
CA LEU A 210 4.14 0.28 -13.55
C LEU A 210 5.28 0.78 -12.66
N GLY A 211 5.28 0.41 -11.39
CA GLY A 211 6.30 0.78 -10.42
C GLY A 211 5.90 0.43 -8.99
N TRP A 212 6.79 0.67 -8.04
CA TRP A 212 6.59 0.39 -6.62
C TRP A 212 7.41 1.34 -5.76
N ILE A 213 7.17 1.32 -4.45
CA ILE A 213 7.99 2.02 -3.45
C ILE A 213 8.57 0.98 -2.52
N THR A 214 9.88 1.01 -2.32
CA THR A 214 10.57 0.26 -1.27
C THR A 214 10.87 1.21 -0.13
N GLY A 215 10.76 0.76 1.12
CA GLY A 215 11.28 1.52 2.24
C GLY A 215 12.10 0.67 3.20
N THR A 216 12.87 1.37 4.03
CA THR A 216 13.72 0.78 5.07
C THR A 216 13.53 1.51 6.38
N TRP A 217 13.79 0.81 7.48
CA TRP A 217 13.80 1.39 8.81
C TRP A 217 14.79 0.65 9.72
N GLU A 218 15.29 1.33 10.73
CA GLU A 218 16.08 0.69 11.78
C GLU A 218 15.24 -0.20 12.68
N VAL A 219 15.76 -1.39 12.97
CA VAL A 219 15.20 -2.29 13.97
C VAL A 219 15.92 -2.07 15.29
N TRP A 220 15.17 -1.64 16.30
CA TRP A 220 15.66 -1.39 17.65
C TRP A 220 15.22 -2.49 18.61
N THR A 221 16.13 -2.88 19.51
CA THR A 221 15.86 -3.80 20.61
C THR A 221 16.25 -3.14 21.94
N PRO A 222 15.88 -3.70 23.10
CA PRO A 222 16.37 -3.20 24.39
C PRO A 222 17.91 -3.19 24.51
N GLN A 223 18.63 -3.93 23.66
CA GLN A 223 20.10 -3.96 23.61
C GLN A 223 20.71 -2.95 22.63
N GLY A 224 19.88 -2.14 21.95
CA GLY A 224 20.29 -1.15 20.95
C GLY A 224 19.85 -1.51 19.52
N ARG A 225 20.45 -0.83 18.53
CA ARG A 225 20.21 -1.06 17.10
C ARG A 225 20.61 -2.50 16.75
N HIS A 226 19.65 -3.25 16.21
CA HIS A 226 19.81 -4.65 15.84
C HIS A 226 20.05 -4.84 14.34
N GLY A 227 19.57 -3.91 13.51
CA GLY A 227 19.78 -3.96 12.06
C GLY A 227 18.89 -2.97 11.31
N THR A 228 18.75 -3.19 10.02
CA THR A 228 17.84 -2.44 9.14
C THR A 228 16.91 -3.45 8.47
N ALA A 229 15.61 -3.21 8.58
CA ALA A 229 14.59 -3.96 7.86
C ALA A 229 14.20 -3.21 6.59
N SER A 230 13.68 -3.94 5.61
CA SER A 230 13.11 -3.38 4.38
C SER A 230 11.79 -4.05 4.04
N ALA A 231 10.90 -3.32 3.39
CA ALA A 231 9.66 -3.85 2.83
C ALA A 231 9.24 -3.02 1.62
N ASP A 232 8.46 -3.60 0.72
CA ASP A 232 7.73 -2.83 -0.27
C ASP A 232 6.53 -2.13 0.40
N PHE A 233 6.39 -0.83 0.19
CA PHE A 233 5.38 0.03 0.81
C PHE A 233 4.14 0.23 -0.08
N ALA A 234 4.32 0.12 -1.39
CA ALA A 234 3.24 0.20 -2.36
C ALA A 234 3.64 -0.40 -3.70
N VAL A 235 2.64 -0.77 -4.51
CA VAL A 235 2.81 -1.16 -5.92
C VAL A 235 1.73 -0.51 -6.79
N ALA A 236 2.09 -0.11 -8.00
CA ALA A 236 1.18 0.43 -9.00
C ALA A 236 1.08 -0.53 -10.18
N HIS A 237 -0.14 -0.94 -10.52
CA HIS A 237 -0.44 -1.75 -11.69
C HIS A 237 -1.29 -0.97 -12.70
N GLU A 238 -1.20 -1.37 -13.96
CA GLU A 238 -2.15 -0.99 -15.00
C GLU A 238 -3.58 -1.31 -14.53
N PHE A 239 -4.49 -0.35 -14.72
CA PHE A 239 -5.90 -0.56 -14.43
C PHE A 239 -6.67 -0.89 -15.72
N LEU A 240 -7.16 -2.12 -15.81
CA LEU A 240 -7.95 -2.60 -16.95
C LEU A 240 -9.43 -2.22 -16.76
N ALA A 241 -9.82 -1.06 -17.27
CA ALA A 241 -11.20 -0.61 -17.25
C ALA A 241 -12.10 -1.57 -18.05
N GLY A 242 -13.28 -1.89 -17.50
CA GLY A 242 -14.25 -2.80 -18.12
C GLY A 242 -13.98 -4.29 -17.92
N GLY A 243 -12.96 -4.66 -17.13
CA GLY A 243 -12.75 -6.04 -16.70
C GLY A 243 -13.98 -6.60 -15.96
N GLN A 244 -14.32 -7.85 -16.25
CA GLN A 244 -15.43 -8.55 -15.60
C GLN A 244 -14.88 -9.57 -14.60
N ASP A 245 -15.58 -9.74 -13.49
CA ASP A 245 -15.27 -10.76 -12.49
C ASP A 245 -15.63 -12.15 -13.04
N ALA A 246 -14.60 -12.93 -13.37
CA ALA A 246 -14.75 -14.27 -13.93
C ALA A 246 -15.50 -15.23 -13.01
N TRP A 247 -15.43 -15.04 -11.68
CA TRP A 247 -16.21 -15.83 -10.73
C TRP A 247 -17.71 -15.57 -10.91
N ARG A 248 -18.11 -14.30 -10.99
CA ARG A 248 -19.52 -13.93 -11.22
C ARG A 248 -20.00 -14.45 -12.57
N LEU A 249 -19.20 -14.29 -13.63
CA LEU A 249 -19.54 -14.81 -14.95
C LEU A 249 -19.76 -16.33 -14.94
N ALA A 250 -18.86 -17.08 -14.28
CA ALA A 250 -18.98 -18.53 -14.18
C ALA A 250 -20.21 -18.96 -13.36
N VAL A 251 -20.47 -18.29 -12.23
CA VAL A 251 -21.66 -18.54 -11.40
C VAL A 251 -22.94 -18.24 -12.17
N ASP A 252 -23.00 -17.13 -12.91
CA ASP A 252 -24.16 -16.76 -13.73
C ASP A 252 -24.37 -17.76 -14.88
N ALA A 253 -23.30 -18.21 -15.54
CA ALA A 253 -23.38 -19.23 -16.58
C ALA A 253 -23.92 -20.55 -16.02
N ALA A 254 -23.40 -21.01 -14.87
CA ALA A 254 -23.86 -22.21 -14.19
C ALA A 254 -25.33 -22.10 -13.77
N ALA A 255 -25.73 -20.97 -13.17
CA ALA A 255 -27.10 -20.73 -12.71
C ALA A 255 -28.11 -20.65 -13.87
N SER A 256 -27.68 -20.15 -15.03
CA SER A 256 -28.53 -20.01 -16.23
C SER A 256 -28.42 -21.16 -17.22
N GLY A 257 -27.62 -22.19 -16.93
CA GLY A 257 -27.40 -23.34 -17.82
C GLY A 257 -26.72 -22.96 -19.15
N LYS A 258 -25.99 -21.85 -19.19
CA LYS A 258 -25.23 -21.42 -20.37
C LYS A 258 -23.90 -22.18 -20.43
N ASP A 259 -23.47 -22.53 -21.64
CA ASP A 259 -22.14 -23.08 -21.86
C ASP A 259 -21.06 -22.06 -21.49
N PHE A 260 -19.99 -22.54 -20.87
CA PHE A 260 -18.82 -21.76 -20.40
C PHE A 260 -17.50 -22.43 -20.82
N ALA A 261 -17.55 -23.45 -21.68
CA ALA A 261 -16.38 -24.24 -22.04
C ALA A 261 -15.34 -23.45 -22.84
N ALA A 262 -15.76 -22.43 -23.61
CA ALA A 262 -14.86 -21.58 -24.39
C ALA A 262 -14.04 -20.66 -23.48
N GLU A 263 -14.72 -19.97 -22.55
CA GLU A 263 -14.14 -19.08 -21.55
C GLU A 263 -13.19 -19.84 -20.62
N ALA A 264 -13.61 -21.02 -20.13
CA ALA A 264 -12.77 -21.88 -19.30
C ALA A 264 -11.49 -22.34 -20.05
N ARG A 265 -11.60 -22.66 -21.35
CA ARG A 265 -10.43 -23.01 -22.16
C ARG A 265 -9.48 -21.83 -22.35
N GLN A 266 -10.00 -20.63 -22.60
CA GLN A 266 -9.20 -19.42 -22.71
C GLN A 266 -8.49 -19.08 -21.40
N LEU A 267 -9.18 -19.21 -20.27
CA LEU A 267 -8.57 -19.05 -18.94
C LEU A 267 -7.42 -20.04 -18.73
N GLY A 268 -7.63 -21.32 -19.07
CA GLY A 268 -6.59 -22.34 -18.98
C GLY A 268 -5.36 -22.03 -19.86
N GLN A 269 -5.58 -21.51 -21.08
CA GLN A 269 -4.50 -21.07 -21.96
C GLN A 269 -3.73 -19.89 -21.37
N ALA A 270 -4.43 -18.87 -20.86
CA ALA A 270 -3.81 -17.71 -20.21
C ALA A 270 -2.99 -18.13 -18.98
N THR A 271 -3.53 -18.99 -18.11
CA THR A 271 -2.81 -19.54 -16.95
C THR A 271 -1.55 -20.30 -17.36
N ALA A 272 -1.64 -21.16 -18.39
CA ALA A 272 -0.47 -21.88 -18.90
C ALA A 272 0.60 -20.93 -19.43
N THR A 273 0.22 -19.88 -20.15
CA THR A 273 1.17 -18.85 -20.62
C THR A 273 1.86 -18.16 -19.45
N VAL A 274 1.12 -17.76 -18.41
CA VAL A 274 1.70 -17.14 -17.21
C VAL A 274 2.70 -18.09 -16.54
N HIS A 275 2.34 -19.37 -16.36
CA HIS A 275 3.26 -20.36 -15.76
C HIS A 275 4.55 -20.54 -16.57
N LEU A 276 4.46 -20.60 -17.90
CA LEU A 276 5.62 -20.69 -18.78
C LEU A 276 6.51 -19.44 -18.64
N ARG A 277 5.92 -18.25 -18.59
CA ARG A 277 6.65 -16.99 -18.40
C ARG A 277 7.32 -16.90 -17.05
N LEU A 278 6.66 -17.36 -15.98
CA LEU A 278 7.27 -17.45 -14.65
C LEU A 278 8.49 -18.37 -14.66
N ALA A 279 8.36 -19.56 -15.25
CA ALA A 279 9.47 -20.50 -15.36
C ALA A 279 10.65 -19.95 -16.20
N GLU A 280 10.36 -19.22 -17.28
CA GLU A 280 11.38 -18.58 -18.12
C GLU A 280 12.10 -17.42 -17.40
N THR A 281 11.38 -16.64 -16.59
CA THR A 281 11.90 -15.39 -15.98
C THR A 281 12.52 -15.61 -14.62
N LEU A 282 11.93 -16.46 -13.79
CA LEU A 282 12.35 -16.73 -12.41
C LEU A 282 13.07 -18.08 -12.27
N GLY A 283 13.13 -18.85 -13.36
CA GLY A 283 13.74 -20.17 -13.39
C GLY A 283 12.83 -21.26 -12.85
N THR A 284 13.38 -22.47 -12.80
CA THR A 284 12.73 -23.64 -12.19
C THR A 284 13.71 -24.33 -11.26
N ALA A 285 13.21 -24.83 -10.13
CA ALA A 285 13.97 -25.66 -9.21
C ALA A 285 13.17 -26.93 -8.93
N THR A 286 13.86 -28.06 -8.77
CA THR A 286 13.22 -29.29 -8.33
C THR A 286 13.45 -29.43 -6.83
N GLU A 287 12.45 -29.10 -6.03
CA GLU A 287 12.47 -29.36 -4.60
C GLU A 287 11.66 -30.63 -4.31
N ARG A 288 12.29 -31.65 -3.72
CA ARG A 288 11.56 -32.81 -3.20
C ARG A 288 11.18 -32.52 -1.76
N VAL A 289 10.08 -31.82 -1.58
CA VAL A 289 9.46 -31.66 -0.26
C VAL A 289 8.44 -32.80 -0.11
N PRO A 290 8.55 -33.67 0.91
CA PRO A 290 7.48 -34.60 1.25
C PRO A 290 6.16 -33.83 1.39
N GLY A 291 5.06 -34.33 0.81
CA GLY A 291 3.79 -33.58 0.78
C GLY A 291 3.22 -33.20 2.16
N GLN A 292 3.73 -33.77 3.23
CA GLN A 292 3.40 -33.41 4.62
C GLN A 292 4.04 -32.09 5.09
N ASP A 293 5.07 -31.59 4.39
CA ASP A 293 5.85 -30.41 4.77
C ASP A 293 5.50 -29.17 3.92
N ILE A 294 4.49 -29.27 3.04
CA ILE A 294 3.91 -28.13 2.30
C ILE A 294 2.56 -27.78 2.94
N ALA A 295 2.55 -26.84 3.87
CA ALA A 295 1.34 -26.26 4.47
C ALA A 295 1.54 -24.77 4.78
#